data_AF-A0A7J8NI16-F1
#
_entry.id   AF-A0A7J8NI16-F1
#
_cell.length_a   1.000
_cell.length_b   1.000
_cell.length_c   1.000
_cell.angle_alpha   90.00
_cell.angle_beta   90.00
_cell.angle_gamma   90.00
#
_symmetry.space_group_name_H-M   'P 1'
#
loop_
_entity.id
_entity.type
_entity.pdbx_description
1 polymer ?
#
loop_
_entity_poly.entity_id
_entity_poly.type
_entity_poly.pdbx_seq_one_letter_code
_entity_poly.pdbx_strand_id
1 'polypeptide(L)'
;MAEQLEAAGNEPLDFSCTIMVLGKTGVGKSATINSIFDEVKFGTDAFQTGTKKVQDVVGTVHGIKVRVIDTPGLLPSWSDQCQNEKILHSVKRFIKKTPPDIVLYLDRLDMQTRDFGDMPLLRTITEVFGPSIWFNAIVVLTHAASAPPDGPNGTASSYDMFVTQRSHVVQQAIRQAAGDMRLMNPVSLVENHSACRTNRAGQRVLPNGQVWKPHLLLLSLASKILAEANTLLKLQDTPPGKPFATRARTPPLPYLLSSLLQSRPQVKLPEEQYGDEDGLDDDLDESSDSEDEPEYDELPPFKRLSKAQIAKLSKAQKNAYFDELEYREKLFMKKQLKEEKKRRKMMKKMAAAAKDLPSEYGENAEEESSGASSVPVPMPDLVLPASFDSDNPTHRYRSLDSSNPWLVRPVLDTHGWDHDVGYEGINVERLFVAKEKFPISFSGQITKDKRDANVQMELASSLKHGEGKATSVGFDMQTVGKDLAYTLRSETRFSNLKKNKATAGISVTLLGDALSAGMKFEDKLIANKQFQVVMTGGAMTGRGDLAYGGSLEAQLRDKDYPL
;
A
#
# COMPACT_ATOMS: atom_id res chain seq x y z
N MET A 1 9.60 6.90 -35.37
CA MET A 1 8.60 6.07 -36.07
C MET A 1 7.23 6.76 -36.12
N ALA A 2 6.70 7.32 -35.02
CA ALA A 2 5.45 8.09 -35.04
C ALA A 2 5.54 9.42 -35.83
N GLU A 3 6.57 10.24 -35.60
CA GLU A 3 6.80 11.50 -36.37
C GLU A 3 6.99 11.28 -37.88
N GLN A 4 7.54 10.11 -38.27
CA GLN A 4 7.75 9.77 -39.68
C GLN A 4 6.44 9.39 -40.40
N LEU A 5 5.44 8.92 -39.66
CA LEU A 5 4.11 8.61 -40.20
C LEU A 5 3.24 9.86 -40.34
N GLU A 6 3.40 10.85 -39.45
CA GLU A 6 2.73 12.15 -39.57
C GLU A 6 3.22 12.96 -40.78
N ALA A 7 4.52 12.87 -41.11
CA ALA A 7 5.11 13.56 -42.26
C ALA A 7 4.71 12.96 -43.63
N ALA A 8 4.16 11.73 -43.67
CA ALA A 8 3.92 10.97 -44.90
C ALA A 8 2.51 11.16 -45.50
N GLY A 9 1.61 11.89 -44.85
CA GLY A 9 0.42 12.46 -45.49
C GLY A 9 -0.54 11.48 -46.22
N ASN A 10 -0.72 10.23 -45.77
CA ASN A 10 -1.88 9.40 -46.11
C ASN A 10 -1.94 8.06 -45.34
N GLU A 11 -2.80 8.02 -44.33
CA GLU A 11 -3.99 7.15 -44.19
C GLU A 11 -4.51 7.38 -42.76
N PRO A 12 -5.80 7.67 -42.54
CA PRO A 12 -6.32 7.75 -41.18
C PRO A 12 -6.04 6.41 -40.49
N LEU A 13 -5.37 6.44 -39.33
CA LEU A 13 -5.20 5.25 -38.51
C LEU A 13 -6.57 4.56 -38.40
N ASP A 14 -6.67 3.28 -38.77
CA ASP A 14 -7.91 2.47 -38.65
C ASP A 14 -8.23 2.14 -37.18
N PHE A 15 -7.89 3.06 -36.28
CA PHE A 15 -8.11 2.97 -34.86
C PHE A 15 -9.34 3.81 -34.52
N SER A 16 -10.47 3.14 -34.33
CA SER A 16 -11.67 3.76 -33.78
C SER A 16 -11.85 3.41 -32.30
N CYS A 17 -12.21 4.37 -31.45
CA CYS A 17 -12.50 4.12 -30.03
C CYS A 17 -13.96 4.43 -29.70
N THR A 18 -14.69 3.46 -29.16
CA THR A 18 -16.08 3.60 -28.71
C THR A 18 -16.14 3.76 -27.19
N ILE A 19 -16.59 4.92 -26.74
CA ILE A 19 -16.67 5.30 -25.34
C ILE A 19 -18.14 5.36 -24.91
N MET A 20 -18.52 4.66 -23.85
CA MET A 20 -19.85 4.80 -23.24
C MET A 20 -19.76 5.64 -21.97
N VAL A 21 -20.63 6.63 -21.82
CA VAL A 21 -20.66 7.52 -20.66
C VAL A 21 -21.80 7.10 -19.73
N LEU A 22 -21.51 6.81 -18.46
CA LEU A 22 -22.49 6.47 -17.42
C LEU A 22 -22.35 7.44 -16.24
N GLY A 23 -23.40 7.60 -15.44
CA GLY A 23 -23.36 8.40 -14.22
C GLY A 23 -24.69 9.04 -13.86
N LYS A 24 -24.77 9.59 -12.64
CA LYS A 24 -25.97 10.27 -12.11
C LYS A 24 -26.43 11.44 -12.98
N THR A 25 -27.68 11.85 -12.84
CA THR A 25 -28.18 13.09 -13.46
C THR A 25 -27.45 14.30 -12.88
N GLY A 26 -27.10 15.28 -13.72
CA GLY A 26 -26.46 16.52 -13.28
C GLY A 26 -24.94 16.47 -13.03
N VAL A 27 -24.27 15.33 -13.27
CA VAL A 27 -22.80 15.20 -13.13
C VAL A 27 -22.00 15.71 -14.34
N GLY A 28 -22.65 16.32 -15.33
CA GLY A 28 -21.93 16.88 -16.49
C GLY A 28 -21.54 15.87 -17.59
N LYS A 29 -22.31 14.78 -17.80
CA LYS A 29 -22.11 13.83 -18.92
C LYS A 29 -22.05 14.50 -20.28
N SER A 30 -23.16 15.10 -20.73
CA SER A 30 -23.24 15.74 -22.04
C SER A 30 -22.29 16.94 -22.18
N ALA A 31 -22.01 17.66 -21.09
CA ALA A 31 -21.02 18.74 -21.07
C ALA A 31 -19.58 18.24 -21.30
N THR A 32 -19.25 17.07 -20.75
CA THR A 32 -17.96 16.40 -20.99
C THR A 32 -17.84 15.96 -22.44
N ILE A 33 -18.91 15.44 -23.04
CA ILE A 33 -18.91 15.03 -24.45
C ILE A 33 -18.68 16.25 -25.37
N ASN A 34 -19.37 17.36 -25.12
CA ASN A 34 -19.16 18.60 -25.87
C ASN A 34 -17.70 19.08 -25.76
N SER A 35 -17.11 18.98 -24.56
CA SER A 35 -15.71 19.38 -24.31
C SER A 35 -14.70 18.42 -24.96
N ILE A 36 -15.02 17.14 -25.14
CA ILE A 36 -14.19 16.18 -25.88
C ILE A 36 -14.13 16.55 -27.36
N PHE A 37 -15.26 16.91 -27.97
CA PHE A 37 -15.34 17.26 -29.39
C PHE A 37 -15.04 18.73 -29.70
N ASP A 38 -14.87 19.59 -28.70
CA ASP A 38 -14.80 21.07 -28.85
C ASP A 38 -15.99 21.67 -29.61
N GLU A 39 -17.12 20.97 -29.62
CA GLU A 39 -18.34 21.36 -30.33
C GLU A 39 -19.57 21.11 -29.46
N VAL A 40 -20.58 21.98 -29.58
CA VAL A 40 -21.86 21.80 -28.88
C VAL A 40 -22.69 20.77 -29.63
N LYS A 41 -22.49 19.48 -29.32
CA LYS A 41 -23.24 18.36 -29.91
C LYS A 41 -24.54 18.10 -29.18
N PHE A 42 -24.58 18.33 -27.88
CA PHE A 42 -25.74 18.16 -27.02
C PHE A 42 -26.11 19.46 -26.31
N GLY A 43 -27.41 19.78 -26.24
CA GLY A 43 -27.89 20.88 -25.40
C GLY A 43 -27.75 20.53 -23.91
N THR A 44 -27.08 21.37 -23.14
CA THR A 44 -26.89 21.21 -21.69
C THR A 44 -27.76 22.21 -20.93
N ASP A 45 -28.54 21.73 -19.97
CA ASP A 45 -29.39 22.55 -19.09
C ASP A 45 -29.07 22.21 -17.62
N ALA A 46 -29.07 23.21 -16.74
CA ALA A 46 -28.76 23.05 -15.32
C ALA A 46 -29.96 22.59 -14.47
N PHE A 47 -31.18 22.83 -14.94
CA PHE A 47 -32.44 22.60 -14.20
C PHE A 47 -33.32 21.53 -14.85
N GLN A 48 -33.10 21.20 -16.13
CA GLN A 48 -33.87 20.18 -16.83
C GLN A 48 -33.03 18.96 -17.23
N THR A 49 -33.65 17.79 -17.23
CA THR A 49 -33.02 16.55 -17.69
C THR A 49 -32.81 16.60 -19.21
N GLY A 50 -31.58 16.86 -19.65
CA GLY A 50 -31.24 17.01 -21.08
C GLY A 50 -31.41 15.72 -21.89
N THR A 51 -30.79 14.61 -21.46
CA THR A 51 -30.76 13.35 -22.24
C THR A 51 -31.85 12.37 -21.79
N LYS A 52 -32.89 12.19 -22.63
CA LYS A 52 -34.01 11.25 -22.37
C LYS A 52 -33.90 9.89 -23.09
N LYS A 53 -33.01 9.78 -24.08
CA LYS A 53 -32.75 8.56 -24.86
C LYS A 53 -31.25 8.41 -25.08
N VAL A 54 -30.79 7.17 -25.28
CA VAL A 54 -29.40 6.87 -25.64
C VAL A 54 -29.12 7.44 -27.03
N GLN A 55 -28.04 8.19 -27.17
CA GLN A 55 -27.62 8.83 -28.42
C GLN A 55 -26.12 8.61 -28.60
N ASP A 56 -25.68 8.42 -29.84
CA ASP A 56 -24.27 8.32 -30.18
C ASP A 56 -23.81 9.47 -31.07
N VAL A 57 -22.60 9.94 -30.81
CA VAL A 57 -21.92 10.96 -31.62
C VAL A 57 -20.60 10.40 -32.08
N VAL A 58 -20.30 10.60 -33.36
CA VAL A 58 -19.02 10.23 -33.98
C VAL A 58 -18.30 11.51 -34.38
N GLY A 59 -17.02 11.61 -34.05
CA GLY A 59 -16.17 12.72 -34.46
C GLY A 59 -14.70 12.33 -34.47
N THR A 60 -13.86 13.17 -35.06
CA THR A 60 -12.41 12.96 -35.12
C THR A 60 -11.73 13.89 -34.12
N VAL A 61 -11.01 13.34 -33.16
CA VAL A 61 -10.28 14.11 -32.13
C VAL A 61 -8.79 13.78 -32.25
N HIS A 62 -7.95 14.77 -32.49
CA HIS A 62 -6.50 14.60 -32.74
C HIS A 62 -6.16 13.52 -33.79
N GLY A 63 -6.94 13.46 -34.89
CA GLY A 63 -6.73 12.50 -35.98
C GLY A 63 -7.30 11.09 -35.73
N ILE A 64 -7.89 10.83 -34.56
CA ILE A 64 -8.46 9.52 -34.18
C ILE A 64 -9.98 9.59 -34.24
N LYS A 65 -10.63 8.56 -34.80
CA LYS A 65 -12.10 8.45 -34.85
C LYS A 65 -12.64 8.00 -33.49
N VAL A 66 -13.37 8.88 -32.82
CA VAL A 66 -13.98 8.61 -31.51
C VAL A 66 -15.50 8.58 -31.64
N ARG A 67 -16.11 7.50 -31.16
CA ARG A 67 -17.57 7.38 -31.01
C ARG A 67 -17.91 7.44 -29.53
N VAL A 68 -18.77 8.38 -29.13
CA VAL A 68 -19.22 8.51 -27.74
C VAL A 68 -20.71 8.23 -27.65
N ILE A 69 -21.09 7.30 -26.77
CA ILE A 69 -22.47 6.93 -26.46
C ILE A 69 -22.88 7.70 -25.21
N ASP A 70 -23.75 8.70 -25.36
CA ASP A 70 -24.40 9.40 -24.25
C ASP A 70 -25.57 8.57 -23.71
N THR A 71 -25.65 8.45 -22.40
CA THR A 71 -26.72 7.71 -21.71
C THR A 71 -27.57 8.64 -20.85
N PRO A 72 -28.88 8.36 -20.70
CA PRO A 72 -29.72 9.10 -19.77
C PRO A 72 -29.16 9.07 -18.35
N GLY A 73 -29.32 10.17 -17.62
CA GLY A 73 -28.84 10.25 -16.25
C GLY A 73 -29.59 9.32 -15.31
N LEU A 74 -28.85 8.70 -14.42
CA LEU A 74 -29.39 7.83 -13.39
C LEU A 74 -29.85 8.65 -12.19
N LEU A 75 -30.97 8.27 -11.60
CA LEU A 75 -31.55 8.95 -10.46
C LEU A 75 -30.92 8.44 -9.16
N PRO A 76 -30.61 9.33 -8.19
CA PRO A 76 -29.88 8.97 -6.98
C PRO A 76 -30.75 8.29 -5.89
N SER A 77 -32.08 8.41 -5.95
CA SER A 77 -32.96 7.87 -4.90
C SER A 77 -33.15 6.36 -5.02
N TRP A 78 -33.23 5.68 -3.87
CA TRP A 78 -33.59 4.25 -3.79
C TRP A 78 -34.97 3.97 -4.41
N SER A 79 -35.92 4.91 -4.27
CA SER A 79 -37.27 4.78 -4.87
C SER A 79 -37.25 4.67 -6.40
N ASP A 80 -36.16 5.13 -7.03
CA ASP A 80 -36.07 5.25 -8.48
C ASP A 80 -35.37 4.06 -9.14
N GLN A 81 -35.02 3.03 -8.36
CA GLN A 81 -34.24 1.89 -8.82
C GLN A 81 -34.91 1.14 -9.99
N CYS A 82 -36.23 0.97 -9.96
CA CYS A 82 -36.99 0.37 -11.06
C CYS A 82 -36.93 1.22 -12.35
N GLN A 83 -36.87 2.55 -12.24
CA GLN A 83 -36.69 3.42 -13.40
C GLN A 83 -35.25 3.34 -13.94
N ASN A 84 -34.26 3.37 -13.05
CA ASN A 84 -32.86 3.20 -13.39
C ASN A 84 -32.61 1.87 -14.09
N GLU A 85 -33.20 0.78 -13.61
CA GLU A 85 -33.11 -0.54 -14.23
C GLU A 85 -33.67 -0.53 -15.67
N LYS A 86 -34.82 0.13 -15.91
CA LYS A 86 -35.38 0.28 -17.26
C LYS A 86 -34.45 1.08 -18.19
N ILE A 87 -33.84 2.15 -17.68
CA ILE A 87 -32.86 2.96 -18.42
C ILE A 87 -31.64 2.10 -18.78
N LEU A 88 -31.07 1.40 -17.81
CA LEU A 88 -29.89 0.55 -17.99
C LEU A 88 -30.17 -0.61 -18.96
N HIS A 89 -31.37 -1.22 -18.93
CA HIS A 89 -31.77 -2.23 -19.91
C HIS A 89 -31.93 -1.66 -21.33
N SER A 90 -32.39 -0.42 -21.47
CA SER A 90 -32.42 0.29 -22.76
C SER A 90 -31.01 0.50 -23.31
N VAL A 91 -30.09 0.95 -22.45
CA VAL A 91 -28.66 1.09 -22.77
C VAL A 91 -28.06 -0.26 -23.16
N LYS A 92 -28.31 -1.32 -22.38
CA LYS A 92 -27.86 -2.69 -22.67
C LYS A 92 -28.32 -3.19 -24.04
N ARG A 93 -29.55 -2.86 -24.43
CA ARG A 93 -30.10 -3.22 -25.75
C ARG A 93 -29.40 -2.45 -26.88
N PHE A 94 -29.03 -1.19 -26.64
CA PHE A 94 -28.31 -0.36 -27.61
C PHE A 94 -26.88 -0.89 -27.83
N ILE A 95 -26.14 -1.16 -26.74
CA ILE A 95 -24.75 -1.64 -26.84
C ILE A 95 -24.63 -3.07 -27.36
N LYS A 96 -25.72 -3.86 -27.39
CA LYS A 96 -25.70 -5.21 -27.97
C LYS A 96 -25.29 -5.21 -29.45
N LYS A 97 -25.60 -4.14 -30.18
CA LYS A 97 -25.20 -3.98 -31.59
C LYS A 97 -23.78 -3.43 -31.74
N THR A 98 -23.36 -2.57 -30.82
CA THR A 98 -22.05 -1.91 -30.81
C THR A 98 -21.51 -1.89 -29.38
N PRO A 99 -20.68 -2.87 -28.96
CA PRO A 99 -20.14 -2.89 -27.62
C PRO A 99 -19.19 -1.69 -27.42
N PRO A 100 -19.17 -1.07 -26.24
CA PRO A 100 -18.20 -0.04 -25.92
C PRO A 100 -16.83 -0.66 -25.63
N ASP A 101 -15.77 0.02 -26.07
CA ASP A 101 -14.38 -0.35 -25.74
C ASP A 101 -14.05 0.11 -24.32
N ILE A 102 -14.49 1.33 -23.98
CA ILE A 102 -14.23 2.02 -22.70
C ILE A 102 -15.53 2.52 -22.09
N VAL A 103 -15.62 2.46 -20.77
CA VAL A 103 -16.73 3.03 -20.00
C VAL A 103 -16.21 4.20 -19.18
N LEU A 104 -16.78 5.39 -19.35
CA LEU A 104 -16.52 6.52 -18.46
C LEU A 104 -17.65 6.59 -17.43
N TYR A 105 -17.32 6.31 -16.17
CA TYR A 105 -18.25 6.54 -15.07
C TYR A 105 -18.01 7.94 -14.50
N LEU A 106 -18.95 8.85 -14.74
CA LEU A 106 -18.83 10.24 -14.30
C LEU A 106 -19.46 10.44 -12.95
N ASP A 107 -18.72 11.17 -12.13
CA ASP A 107 -19.17 11.70 -10.87
C ASP A 107 -18.66 13.12 -10.65
N ARG A 108 -19.11 13.78 -9.58
CA ARG A 108 -18.70 15.14 -9.24
C ARG A 108 -17.60 15.14 -8.18
N LEU A 109 -16.57 15.96 -8.39
CA LEU A 109 -15.49 16.17 -7.41
C LEU A 109 -16.02 16.95 -6.18
N ASP A 110 -16.88 17.94 -6.41
CA ASP A 110 -17.42 18.86 -5.41
C ASP A 110 -18.60 18.30 -4.59
N MET A 111 -18.94 17.03 -4.75
CA MET A 111 -19.93 16.39 -3.88
C MET A 111 -19.32 16.05 -2.53
N GLN A 112 -19.88 16.67 -1.49
CA GLN A 112 -19.47 16.48 -0.10
C GLN A 112 -20.09 15.24 0.57
N THR A 113 -20.97 14.50 -0.12
CA THR A 113 -21.55 13.28 0.42
C THR A 113 -20.48 12.19 0.51
N ARG A 114 -20.06 11.88 1.75
CA ARG A 114 -19.15 10.78 2.10
C ARG A 114 -19.87 9.43 2.12
N ASP A 115 -21.20 9.43 2.01
CA ASP A 115 -22.04 8.24 2.18
C ASP A 115 -21.97 7.24 1.01
N PHE A 116 -22.26 5.97 1.33
CA PHE A 116 -22.51 4.89 0.37
C PHE A 116 -23.85 5.05 -0.40
N GLY A 117 -24.40 6.26 -0.50
CA GLY A 117 -25.66 6.52 -1.20
C GLY A 117 -25.64 6.08 -2.67
N ASP A 118 -24.46 6.01 -3.28
CA ASP A 118 -24.27 5.56 -4.66
C ASP A 118 -24.22 4.03 -4.81
N MET A 119 -24.08 3.27 -3.72
CA MET A 119 -23.99 1.81 -3.75
C MET A 119 -25.18 1.10 -4.39
N PRO A 120 -26.44 1.44 -4.11
CA PRO A 120 -27.59 0.79 -4.73
C PRO A 120 -27.60 0.99 -6.24
N LEU A 121 -27.20 2.18 -6.69
CA LEU A 121 -27.10 2.50 -8.10
C LEU A 121 -25.99 1.70 -8.79
N LEU A 122 -24.79 1.69 -8.19
CA LEU A 122 -23.65 0.94 -8.71
C LEU A 122 -23.93 -0.57 -8.76
N ARG A 123 -24.64 -1.12 -7.75
CA ARG A 123 -25.12 -2.52 -7.77
C ARG A 123 -26.05 -2.79 -8.93
N THR A 124 -27.02 -1.89 -9.17
CA THR A 124 -27.95 -2.03 -10.31
C THR A 124 -27.20 -2.01 -11.65
N ILE A 125 -26.17 -1.16 -11.78
CA ILE A 125 -25.29 -1.15 -12.98
C ILE A 125 -24.58 -2.51 -13.13
N THR A 126 -23.98 -3.03 -12.05
CA THR A 126 -23.32 -4.34 -12.05
C THR A 126 -24.29 -5.49 -12.36
N GLU A 127 -25.51 -5.46 -11.83
CA GLU A 127 -26.54 -6.48 -12.07
C GLU A 127 -26.99 -6.50 -13.53
N VAL A 128 -27.18 -5.32 -14.14
CA VAL A 128 -27.63 -5.21 -15.53
C VAL A 128 -26.50 -5.53 -16.52
N PHE A 129 -25.30 -4.99 -16.36
CA PHE A 129 -24.21 -5.15 -17.34
C PHE A 129 -23.25 -6.31 -17.03
N GLY A 130 -23.23 -6.78 -15.78
CA GLY A 130 -22.26 -7.73 -15.26
C GLY A 130 -21.01 -7.03 -14.67
N PRO A 131 -20.26 -7.70 -13.77
CA PRO A 131 -19.04 -7.14 -13.17
C PRO A 131 -17.95 -6.75 -14.19
N SER A 132 -17.96 -7.37 -15.36
CA SER A 132 -16.97 -7.13 -16.41
C SER A 132 -16.99 -5.71 -16.98
N ILE A 133 -18.11 -4.98 -16.82
CA ILE A 133 -18.23 -3.60 -17.28
C ILE A 133 -17.21 -2.67 -16.60
N TRP A 134 -16.75 -3.05 -15.40
CA TRP A 134 -15.84 -2.26 -14.60
C TRP A 134 -14.37 -2.48 -14.96
N PHE A 135 -13.99 -3.50 -15.73
CA PHE A 135 -12.57 -3.75 -16.08
C PHE A 135 -12.00 -2.68 -17.02
N ASN A 136 -12.82 -2.20 -17.96
CA ASN A 136 -12.45 -1.12 -18.89
C ASN A 136 -13.11 0.21 -18.50
N ALA A 137 -13.44 0.38 -17.21
CA ALA A 137 -14.06 1.60 -16.71
C ALA A 137 -13.02 2.59 -16.19
N ILE A 138 -13.19 3.86 -16.54
CA ILE A 138 -12.43 5.00 -16.04
C ILE A 138 -13.38 5.86 -15.21
N VAL A 139 -12.98 6.19 -13.99
CA VAL A 139 -13.73 7.10 -13.12
C VAL A 139 -13.40 8.52 -13.52
N VAL A 140 -14.41 9.31 -13.86
CA VAL A 140 -14.23 10.70 -14.32
C VAL A 140 -14.86 11.64 -13.30
N LEU A 141 -14.04 12.46 -12.66
CA LEU A 141 -14.51 13.45 -11.68
C LEU A 141 -14.61 14.82 -12.34
N THR A 142 -15.84 15.28 -12.51
CA THR A 142 -16.18 16.60 -13.06
C THR A 142 -16.11 17.69 -11.97
N HIS A 143 -16.17 18.98 -12.35
CA HIS A 143 -15.96 20.11 -11.44
C HIS A 143 -14.57 20.09 -10.81
N ALA A 144 -13.56 19.67 -11.58
CA ALA A 144 -12.21 19.53 -11.09
C ALA A 144 -11.53 20.86 -10.72
N ALA A 145 -12.04 22.02 -11.15
CA ALA A 145 -11.53 23.32 -10.72
C ALA A 145 -12.16 23.83 -9.41
N SER A 146 -13.01 23.05 -8.76
CA SER A 146 -13.59 23.41 -7.46
C SER A 146 -12.53 23.57 -6.39
N ALA A 147 -12.71 24.58 -5.53
CA ALA A 147 -11.86 24.79 -4.38
C ALA A 147 -12.02 23.62 -3.39
N PRO A 148 -10.92 23.12 -2.80
CA PRO A 148 -11.00 22.10 -1.76
C PRO A 148 -11.82 22.66 -0.57
N PRO A 149 -12.64 21.83 0.09
CA PRO A 149 -13.38 22.25 1.26
C PRO A 149 -12.43 22.61 2.40
N ASP A 150 -12.87 23.52 3.26
CA ASP A 150 -12.15 23.86 4.48
C ASP A 150 -12.07 22.62 5.38
N GLY A 151 -10.86 22.31 5.86
CA GLY A 151 -10.67 21.25 6.82
C GLY A 151 -11.31 21.59 8.18
N PRO A 152 -11.42 20.62 9.09
CA PRO A 152 -12.05 20.80 10.41
C PRO A 152 -11.44 21.94 11.23
N ASN A 153 -10.19 22.32 10.98
CA ASN A 153 -9.49 23.43 11.64
C ASN A 153 -9.68 24.79 10.94
N GLY A 154 -10.55 24.88 9.93
CA GLY A 154 -10.73 26.08 9.09
C GLY A 154 -9.58 26.34 8.10
N THR A 155 -8.61 25.43 8.01
CA THR A 155 -7.54 25.46 7.01
C THR A 155 -7.95 24.65 5.79
N ALA A 156 -7.90 25.26 4.60
CA ALA A 156 -8.19 24.58 3.34
C ALA A 156 -7.35 23.30 3.17
N SER A 157 -8.03 22.18 2.87
CA SER A 157 -7.34 20.94 2.53
C SER A 157 -6.51 21.13 1.25
N SER A 158 -5.39 20.41 1.10
CA SER A 158 -4.67 20.45 -0.17
C SER A 158 -5.55 19.89 -1.30
N TYR A 159 -5.44 20.46 -2.49
CA TYR A 159 -6.21 20.02 -3.66
C TYR A 159 -6.00 18.52 -3.95
N ASP A 160 -4.77 18.04 -3.80
CA ASP A 160 -4.43 16.63 -4.03
C ASP A 160 -5.08 15.71 -2.99
N MET A 161 -5.20 16.14 -1.73
CA MET A 161 -5.91 15.38 -0.69
C MET A 161 -7.41 15.30 -1.01
N PHE A 162 -8.00 16.42 -1.44
CA PHE A 162 -9.40 16.48 -1.84
C PHE A 162 -9.73 15.53 -3.00
N VAL A 163 -8.88 15.53 -4.04
CA VAL A 163 -8.98 14.61 -5.17
C VAL A 163 -8.80 13.16 -4.71
N THR A 164 -7.76 12.87 -3.92
CA THR A 164 -7.45 11.51 -3.47
C THR A 164 -8.59 10.93 -2.65
N GLN A 165 -9.13 11.70 -1.72
CA GLN A 165 -10.23 11.28 -0.85
C GLN A 165 -11.49 10.96 -1.67
N ARG A 166 -11.92 11.85 -2.59
CA ARG A 166 -13.11 11.61 -3.41
C ARG A 166 -12.91 10.42 -4.36
N SER A 167 -11.72 10.33 -4.97
CA SER A 167 -11.37 9.23 -5.86
C SER A 167 -11.44 7.88 -5.14
N HIS A 168 -10.91 7.82 -3.92
CA HIS A 168 -10.91 6.60 -3.12
C HIS A 168 -12.34 6.15 -2.77
N VAL A 169 -13.21 7.06 -2.36
CA VAL A 169 -14.62 6.75 -2.02
C VAL A 169 -15.35 6.15 -3.22
N VAL A 170 -15.22 6.77 -4.41
CA VAL A 170 -15.89 6.27 -5.62
C VAL A 170 -15.31 4.92 -6.07
N GLN A 171 -13.98 4.77 -6.07
CA GLN A 171 -13.33 3.50 -6.41
C GLN A 171 -13.73 2.38 -5.44
N GLN A 172 -13.77 2.65 -4.14
CA GLN A 172 -14.19 1.67 -3.12
C GLN A 172 -15.64 1.27 -3.31
N ALA A 173 -16.54 2.22 -3.61
CA ALA A 173 -17.94 1.93 -3.90
C ALA A 173 -18.08 1.02 -5.15
N ILE A 174 -17.30 1.29 -6.21
CA ILE A 174 -17.28 0.44 -7.41
C ILE A 174 -16.76 -0.97 -7.08
N ARG A 175 -15.65 -1.10 -6.32
CA ARG A 175 -15.11 -2.40 -5.90
C ARG A 175 -16.13 -3.23 -5.13
N GLN A 176 -16.82 -2.60 -4.18
CA GLN A 176 -17.86 -3.26 -3.40
C GLN A 176 -19.07 -3.65 -4.26
N ALA A 177 -19.47 -2.81 -5.22
CA ALA A 177 -20.59 -3.10 -6.12
C ALA A 177 -20.25 -4.16 -7.18
N ALA A 178 -19.00 -4.23 -7.62
CA ALA A 178 -18.50 -5.23 -8.57
C ALA A 178 -18.22 -6.58 -7.91
N GLY A 179 -17.96 -6.60 -6.60
CA GLY A 179 -17.56 -7.81 -5.86
C GLY A 179 -16.12 -8.24 -6.12
N ASP A 180 -15.25 -7.36 -6.65
CA ASP A 180 -13.82 -7.60 -6.84
C ASP A 180 -13.01 -6.46 -6.21
N MET A 181 -12.36 -6.75 -5.06
CA MET A 181 -11.54 -5.78 -4.33
C MET A 181 -10.22 -5.43 -5.04
N ARG A 182 -9.81 -6.20 -6.03
CA ARG A 182 -8.56 -5.97 -6.78
C ARG A 182 -8.75 -4.99 -7.94
N LEU A 183 -9.97 -4.54 -8.16
CA LEU A 183 -10.31 -3.69 -9.28
C LEU A 183 -9.76 -2.28 -9.06
N MET A 184 -8.87 -1.84 -9.96
CA MET A 184 -8.17 -0.55 -9.89
C MET A 184 -8.58 0.31 -11.08
N ASN A 185 -9.74 0.97 -11.00
CA ASN A 185 -10.15 1.89 -12.07
C ASN A 185 -9.25 3.14 -12.07
N PRO A 186 -8.66 3.52 -13.22
CA PRO A 186 -7.97 4.80 -13.34
C PRO A 186 -8.97 5.95 -13.14
N VAL A 187 -8.49 7.05 -12.58
CA VAL A 187 -9.28 8.27 -12.33
C VAL A 187 -8.77 9.38 -13.22
N SER A 188 -9.70 10.09 -13.86
CA SER A 188 -9.42 11.30 -14.64
C SER A 188 -10.24 12.46 -14.13
N LEU A 189 -9.59 13.61 -13.96
CA LEU A 189 -10.25 14.86 -13.57
C LEU A 189 -10.72 15.60 -14.82
N VAL A 190 -11.87 16.29 -14.76
CA VAL A 190 -12.45 17.02 -15.88
C VAL A 190 -13.05 18.36 -15.41
N GLU A 191 -12.75 19.43 -16.15
CA GLU A 191 -13.39 20.73 -15.95
C GLU A 191 -14.04 21.25 -17.23
N ASN A 192 -15.38 21.31 -17.19
CA ASN A 192 -16.22 21.66 -18.32
C ASN A 192 -16.58 23.16 -18.35
N HIS A 193 -16.44 23.88 -17.24
CA HIS A 193 -16.80 25.28 -17.15
C HIS A 193 -15.95 26.15 -18.08
N SER A 194 -16.58 27.15 -18.73
CA SER A 194 -15.89 28.06 -19.66
C SER A 194 -14.80 28.91 -18.98
N ALA A 195 -14.97 29.19 -17.69
CA ALA A 195 -13.97 29.89 -16.87
C ALA A 195 -12.79 29.02 -16.40
N CYS A 196 -12.65 27.78 -16.90
CA CYS A 196 -11.48 26.96 -16.62
C CYS A 196 -10.20 27.68 -17.08
N ARG A 197 -9.15 27.66 -16.24
CA ARG A 197 -7.87 28.29 -16.57
C ARG A 197 -7.29 27.63 -17.82
N THR A 198 -6.71 28.43 -18.71
CA THR A 198 -6.04 27.94 -19.92
C THR A 198 -4.55 28.23 -19.89
N ASN A 199 -3.75 27.34 -20.47
CA ASN A 199 -2.33 27.60 -20.70
C ASN A 199 -2.13 28.52 -21.93
N ARG A 200 -0.87 28.87 -22.23
CA ARG A 200 -0.50 29.68 -23.40
C ARG A 200 -0.90 29.03 -24.74
N ALA A 201 -1.11 27.73 -24.76
CA ALA A 201 -1.58 26.97 -25.92
C ALA A 201 -3.12 26.88 -26.00
N GLY A 202 -3.86 27.58 -25.13
CA GLY A 202 -5.33 27.59 -25.10
C GLY A 202 -5.96 26.33 -24.50
N GLN A 203 -5.17 25.41 -23.95
CA GLN A 203 -5.67 24.17 -23.37
C GLN A 203 -6.10 24.38 -21.92
N ARG A 204 -7.18 23.69 -21.50
CA ARG A 204 -7.72 23.76 -20.15
C ARG A 204 -6.82 23.06 -19.12
N VAL A 205 -6.45 23.78 -18.07
CA VAL A 205 -5.52 23.35 -17.02
C VAL A 205 -6.23 23.33 -15.67
N LEU A 206 -6.03 22.24 -14.93
CA LEU A 206 -6.56 22.02 -13.60
C LEU A 206 -5.69 22.69 -12.51
N PRO A 207 -6.19 22.86 -11.27
CA PRO A 207 -5.41 23.44 -10.17
C PRO A 207 -4.07 22.76 -9.87
N ASN A 208 -3.93 21.46 -10.15
CA ASN A 208 -2.68 20.70 -10.04
C ASN A 208 -1.72 20.90 -11.23
N GLY A 209 -2.05 21.76 -12.19
CA GLY A 209 -1.24 22.02 -13.40
C GLY A 209 -1.47 21.03 -14.55
N GLN A 210 -2.37 20.06 -14.40
CA GLN A 210 -2.63 19.03 -15.41
C GLN A 210 -3.54 19.53 -16.52
N VAL A 211 -3.20 19.24 -17.78
CA VAL A 211 -4.08 19.44 -18.94
C VAL A 211 -5.01 18.24 -19.07
N TRP A 212 -6.29 18.41 -18.73
CA TRP A 212 -7.18 17.26 -18.51
C TRP A 212 -7.62 16.55 -19.78
N LYS A 213 -7.87 17.28 -20.88
CA LYS A 213 -8.45 16.71 -22.11
C LYS A 213 -7.51 15.70 -22.79
N PRO A 214 -6.23 16.02 -23.05
CA PRO A 214 -5.28 15.04 -23.59
C PRO A 214 -5.07 13.86 -22.64
N HIS A 215 -5.10 14.09 -21.33
CA HIS A 215 -4.94 13.03 -20.33
C HIS A 215 -6.10 12.02 -20.35
N LEU A 216 -7.36 12.49 -20.39
CA LEU A 216 -8.54 11.63 -20.48
C LEU A 216 -8.51 10.78 -21.77
N LEU A 217 -8.15 11.39 -22.89
CA LEU A 217 -8.02 10.70 -24.17
C LEU A 217 -6.89 9.68 -24.13
N LEU A 218 -5.73 10.04 -23.61
CA LEU A 218 -4.59 9.13 -23.45
C LEU A 218 -4.99 7.89 -22.62
N LEU A 219 -5.65 8.08 -21.47
CA LEU A 219 -6.12 6.98 -20.63
C LEU A 219 -7.13 6.08 -21.35
N SER A 220 -8.03 6.67 -22.12
CA SER A 220 -9.05 5.93 -22.89
C SER A 220 -8.43 5.11 -24.01
N LEU A 221 -7.51 5.71 -24.78
CA LEU A 221 -6.83 5.07 -25.89
C LEU A 221 -5.86 3.97 -25.40
N ALA A 222 -5.09 4.26 -24.34
CA ALA A 222 -4.18 3.28 -23.73
C ALA A 222 -4.94 2.07 -23.17
N SER A 223 -6.06 2.30 -22.48
CA SER A 223 -6.92 1.21 -21.98
C SER A 223 -7.48 0.36 -23.12
N LYS A 224 -7.85 0.98 -24.26
CA LYS A 224 -8.33 0.25 -25.43
C LYS A 224 -7.23 -0.62 -26.05
N ILE A 225 -6.04 -0.06 -26.26
CA ILE A 225 -4.88 -0.79 -26.80
C ILE A 225 -4.53 -1.95 -25.87
N LEU A 226 -4.54 -1.74 -24.54
CA LEU A 226 -4.29 -2.79 -23.57
C LEU A 226 -5.35 -3.90 -23.63
N ALA A 227 -6.62 -3.54 -23.78
CA ALA A 227 -7.70 -4.52 -23.92
C ALA A 227 -7.55 -5.35 -25.21
N GLU A 228 -7.23 -4.72 -26.34
CA GLU A 228 -6.95 -5.39 -27.62
C GLU A 228 -5.70 -6.28 -27.55
N ALA A 229 -4.64 -5.82 -26.90
CA ALA A 229 -3.44 -6.64 -26.67
C ALA A 229 -3.77 -7.86 -25.81
N ASN A 230 -4.57 -7.70 -24.75
CA ASN A 230 -4.98 -8.80 -23.88
C ASN A 230 -5.84 -9.84 -24.62
N THR A 231 -6.73 -9.41 -25.53
CA THR A 231 -7.54 -10.33 -26.33
C THR A 231 -6.70 -11.09 -27.35
N LEU A 232 -5.73 -10.43 -27.99
CA LEU A 232 -4.80 -11.06 -28.93
C LEU A 232 -3.85 -12.04 -28.25
N LEU A 233 -3.36 -11.69 -27.05
CA LEU A 233 -2.42 -12.51 -26.28
C LEU A 233 -3.11 -13.65 -25.49
N LYS A 234 -4.45 -13.77 -25.53
CA LYS A 234 -5.24 -14.82 -24.84
C LYS A 234 -4.91 -14.98 -23.36
N LEU A 235 -4.45 -13.93 -22.70
CA LEU A 235 -4.07 -13.96 -21.27
C LEU A 235 -5.28 -14.19 -20.33
N GLN A 236 -6.51 -14.23 -20.86
CA GLN A 236 -7.75 -14.43 -20.12
C GLN A 236 -8.67 -15.54 -20.69
N ASP A 237 -8.14 -16.57 -21.36
CA ASP A 237 -8.97 -17.73 -21.72
C ASP A 237 -9.28 -18.60 -20.48
N THR A 238 -10.39 -18.29 -19.80
CA THR A 238 -11.18 -19.30 -19.08
C THR A 238 -12.50 -19.49 -19.84
N PRO A 239 -12.88 -20.72 -20.23
CA PRO A 239 -14.00 -20.96 -21.14
C PRO A 239 -15.37 -20.61 -20.48
N PRO A 240 -16.32 -20.04 -21.24
CA PRO A 240 -17.64 -19.66 -20.73
C PRO A 240 -18.56 -20.88 -20.79
N GLY A 241 -18.84 -21.48 -19.64
CA GLY A 241 -19.79 -22.58 -19.59
C GLY A 241 -19.66 -23.44 -18.36
N LYS A 242 -20.04 -22.91 -17.20
CA LYS A 242 -20.65 -23.64 -16.08
C LYS A 242 -21.26 -22.62 -15.11
N PRO A 243 -22.49 -22.82 -14.63
CA PRO A 243 -23.09 -21.95 -13.63
C PRO A 243 -22.17 -21.88 -12.41
N PHE A 244 -21.97 -20.65 -11.92
CA PHE A 244 -21.09 -20.29 -10.83
C PHE A 244 -21.37 -21.16 -9.58
N ALA A 245 -20.57 -22.20 -9.38
CA ALA A 245 -20.11 -22.49 -8.04
C ALA A 245 -19.10 -21.38 -7.71
N THR A 246 -19.31 -20.68 -6.61
CA THR A 246 -18.37 -19.74 -6.00
C THR A 246 -17.06 -20.45 -5.67
N ARG A 247 -16.21 -20.67 -6.68
CA ARG A 247 -14.82 -21.07 -6.48
C ARG A 247 -14.02 -19.78 -6.35
N ALA A 248 -13.52 -19.53 -5.14
CA ALA A 248 -12.58 -18.45 -4.90
C ALA A 248 -11.45 -18.56 -5.93
N ARG A 249 -11.25 -17.48 -6.70
CA ARG A 249 -10.17 -17.40 -7.67
C ARG A 249 -8.89 -17.37 -6.86
N THR A 250 -8.12 -18.46 -6.89
CA THR A 250 -6.83 -18.54 -6.20
C THR A 250 -5.94 -17.37 -6.63
N PRO A 251 -5.17 -16.76 -5.71
CA PRO A 251 -4.28 -15.68 -6.05
C PRO A 251 -3.28 -16.18 -7.11
N PRO A 252 -2.89 -15.30 -8.05
CA PRO A 252 -1.98 -15.68 -9.13
C PRO A 252 -0.64 -16.14 -8.52
N LEU A 253 0.02 -17.14 -9.11
CA LEU A 253 1.30 -17.66 -8.60
C LEU A 253 2.35 -16.57 -8.32
N PRO A 254 2.47 -15.48 -9.12
CA PRO A 254 3.33 -14.36 -8.78
C PRO A 254 3.09 -13.73 -7.39
N TYR A 255 1.85 -13.74 -6.88
CA TYR A 255 1.54 -13.22 -5.55
C TYR A 255 2.16 -14.06 -4.44
N LEU A 256 1.96 -15.39 -4.43
CA LEU A 256 2.56 -16.23 -3.39
C LEU A 256 4.09 -16.35 -3.59
N LEU A 257 4.57 -16.25 -4.83
CA LEU A 257 6.00 -16.16 -5.12
C LEU A 257 6.63 -14.90 -4.50
N SER A 258 5.94 -13.75 -4.53
CA SER A 258 6.44 -12.53 -3.88
C SER A 258 6.55 -12.69 -2.36
N SER A 259 5.60 -13.38 -1.73
CA SER A 259 5.65 -13.70 -0.30
C SER A 259 6.79 -14.67 0.03
N LEU A 260 7.04 -15.66 -0.84
CA LEU A 260 8.17 -16.58 -0.69
C LEU A 260 9.51 -15.85 -0.75
N LEU A 261 9.68 -14.92 -1.70
CA LEU A 261 10.95 -14.19 -1.92
C LEU A 261 11.31 -13.19 -0.80
N GLN A 262 10.39 -12.87 0.11
CA GLN A 262 10.70 -12.00 1.25
C GLN A 262 11.70 -12.65 2.21
N SER A 263 12.79 -11.95 2.53
CA SER A 263 13.75 -12.35 3.55
C SER A 263 13.15 -12.17 4.95
N ARG A 264 13.18 -13.20 5.81
CA ARG A 264 12.66 -13.10 7.18
C ARG A 264 13.77 -13.27 8.23
N PRO A 265 13.77 -12.47 9.31
CA PRO A 265 14.70 -12.64 10.41
C PRO A 265 14.40 -13.95 11.16
N GLN A 266 15.44 -14.60 11.67
CA GLN A 266 15.28 -15.82 12.47
C GLN A 266 14.80 -15.49 13.87
N VAL A 267 13.82 -16.24 14.36
CA VAL A 267 13.33 -16.11 15.74
C VAL A 267 14.45 -16.52 16.70
N LYS A 268 14.97 -15.58 17.47
CA LYS A 268 16.04 -15.82 18.45
C LYS A 268 15.46 -16.14 19.83
N LEU A 269 16.22 -16.87 20.65
CA LEU A 269 15.89 -17.03 22.08
C LEU A 269 15.93 -15.66 22.78
N PRO A 270 15.15 -15.42 23.86
CA PRO A 270 15.17 -14.17 24.62
C PRO A 270 16.58 -13.70 25.01
N GLU A 271 17.45 -14.63 25.39
CA GLU A 271 18.86 -14.37 25.74
C GLU A 271 19.69 -13.90 24.54
N GLU A 272 19.26 -14.25 23.32
CA GLU A 272 19.90 -13.91 22.05
C GLU A 272 19.22 -12.73 21.33
N GLN A 273 18.06 -12.24 21.82
CA GLN A 273 17.37 -11.07 21.27
C GLN A 273 18.14 -9.76 21.49
N TYR A 274 18.99 -9.73 22.52
CA TYR A 274 19.97 -8.66 22.76
C TYR A 274 21.23 -8.81 21.90
N GLY A 275 21.34 -9.90 21.14
CA GLY A 275 22.43 -10.13 20.21
C GLY A 275 22.15 -9.43 18.88
N ASP A 276 23.15 -8.68 18.41
CA ASP A 276 23.10 -7.98 17.13
C ASP A 276 22.58 -8.87 16.00
N GLU A 277 21.93 -8.22 15.04
CA GLU A 277 21.75 -8.79 13.72
C GLU A 277 23.08 -9.41 13.29
N ASP A 278 23.05 -10.73 13.09
CA ASP A 278 23.96 -11.33 12.13
C ASP A 278 25.46 -11.29 12.44
N GLY A 279 25.95 -11.09 13.67
CA GLY A 279 27.28 -11.56 14.15
C GLY A 279 28.53 -11.22 13.31
N LEU A 280 28.45 -10.28 12.37
CA LEU A 280 29.54 -9.95 11.43
C LEU A 280 29.81 -8.45 11.34
N ASP A 281 28.88 -7.59 11.78
CA ASP A 281 29.16 -6.15 11.87
C ASP A 281 30.15 -5.83 13.01
N ASP A 282 30.27 -6.70 14.03
CA ASP A 282 31.19 -6.50 15.18
C ASP A 282 32.63 -7.01 14.89
N ASP A 283 32.81 -8.03 14.03
CA ASP A 283 34.13 -8.59 13.67
C ASP A 283 34.89 -7.74 12.64
N LEU A 284 34.18 -6.91 11.87
CA LEU A 284 34.77 -5.88 11.03
C LEU A 284 35.00 -4.58 11.81
N ASP A 285 34.53 -4.50 13.07
CA ASP A 285 34.54 -3.30 13.90
C ASP A 285 35.88 -3.08 14.62
N GLU A 286 36.67 -4.12 14.88
CA GLU A 286 37.96 -3.95 15.57
C GLU A 286 39.10 -3.40 14.69
N SER A 287 38.99 -3.44 13.36
CA SER A 287 40.13 -3.12 12.47
C SER A 287 40.11 -1.73 11.81
N SER A 288 39.06 -0.93 12.04
CA SER A 288 38.89 0.37 11.38
C SER A 288 38.52 1.51 12.34
N ASP A 289 38.73 1.34 13.65
CA ASP A 289 38.84 2.48 14.54
C ASP A 289 40.24 3.06 14.32
N SER A 290 40.35 4.11 13.49
CA SER A 290 41.53 4.96 13.47
C SER A 290 41.70 5.53 14.88
N GLU A 291 42.77 5.15 15.57
CA GLU A 291 43.12 5.59 16.93
C GLU A 291 43.40 7.12 17.03
N ASP A 292 43.25 7.87 15.94
CA ASP A 292 43.64 9.27 15.80
C ASP A 292 42.48 10.29 15.89
N GLU A 293 41.23 9.87 16.12
CA GLU A 293 40.09 10.79 16.27
C GLU A 293 39.91 11.20 17.76
N PRO A 294 39.91 12.50 18.10
CA PRO A 294 39.83 12.95 19.49
C PRO A 294 38.51 12.54 20.14
N GLU A 295 38.56 12.07 21.39
CA GLU A 295 37.36 11.66 22.12
C GLU A 295 36.54 12.91 22.49
N TYR A 296 35.20 12.82 22.52
CA TYR A 296 34.33 13.97 22.82
C TYR A 296 34.74 14.72 24.11
N ASP A 297 35.28 13.99 25.09
CA ASP A 297 35.70 14.51 26.39
C ASP A 297 37.00 15.32 26.35
N GLU A 298 37.76 15.24 25.24
CA GLU A 298 39.00 16.00 25.02
C GLU A 298 38.73 17.37 24.38
N LEU A 299 37.49 17.62 23.93
CA LEU A 299 37.13 18.88 23.29
C LEU A 299 36.97 20.02 24.30
N PRO A 300 37.41 21.25 23.98
CA PRO A 300 37.18 22.42 24.83
C PRO A 300 35.68 22.67 25.08
N PRO A 301 35.30 23.23 26.24
CA PRO A 301 33.90 23.54 26.54
C PRO A 301 33.31 24.50 25.50
N PHE A 302 32.12 24.18 24.98
CA PHE A 302 31.44 24.94 23.94
C PHE A 302 30.11 25.48 24.41
N LYS A 303 29.94 26.79 24.24
CA LYS A 303 28.72 27.49 24.62
C LYS A 303 27.85 27.70 23.39
N ARG A 304 26.69 27.04 23.35
CA ARG A 304 25.69 27.26 22.29
C ARG A 304 25.25 28.73 22.28
N LEU A 305 25.28 29.33 21.09
CA LEU A 305 24.83 30.71 20.88
C LEU A 305 23.29 30.76 20.82
N SER A 306 22.70 31.84 21.34
CA SER A 306 21.26 32.06 21.22
C SER A 306 20.87 32.45 19.78
N LYS A 307 19.60 32.23 19.40
CA LYS A 307 19.09 32.62 18.06
C LYS A 307 19.38 34.10 17.72
N ALA A 308 19.30 34.99 18.72
CA ALA A 308 19.60 36.41 18.57
C ALA A 308 21.10 36.71 18.37
N GLN A 309 21.99 35.90 18.93
CA GLN A 309 23.44 36.00 18.74
C GLN A 309 23.87 35.44 17.39
N ILE A 310 23.28 34.31 16.97
CA ILE A 310 23.51 33.71 15.66
C ILE A 310 23.09 34.69 14.56
N ALA A 311 21.96 35.39 14.70
CA ALA A 311 21.50 36.37 13.71
C ALA A 311 22.53 37.48 13.41
N LYS A 312 23.36 37.87 14.40
CA LYS A 312 24.38 38.91 14.29
C LYS A 312 25.69 38.47 13.61
N LEU A 313 25.86 37.17 13.37
CA LEU A 313 27.05 36.62 12.72
C LEU A 313 27.01 36.77 11.19
N SER A 314 28.19 36.92 10.59
CA SER A 314 28.35 36.83 9.13
C SER A 314 28.06 35.42 8.62
N LYS A 315 27.80 35.26 7.31
CA LYS A 315 27.46 33.96 6.70
C LYS A 315 28.58 32.92 6.92
N ALA A 316 29.85 33.31 6.81
CA ALA A 316 30.99 32.43 7.04
C ALA A 316 31.10 31.99 8.50
N GLN A 317 30.85 32.90 9.46
CA GLN A 317 30.87 32.58 10.89
C GLN A 317 29.68 31.70 11.31
N LYS A 318 28.52 31.89 10.68
CA LYS A 318 27.35 31.02 10.89
C LYS A 318 27.67 29.59 10.45
N ASN A 319 28.22 29.43 9.25
CA ASN A 319 28.60 28.12 8.72
C ASN A 319 29.62 27.44 9.64
N ALA A 320 30.73 28.12 9.98
CA ALA A 320 31.74 27.56 10.89
C ALA A 320 31.18 27.16 12.28
N TYR A 321 30.21 27.92 12.81
CA TYR A 321 29.53 27.56 14.06
C TYR A 321 28.66 26.31 13.93
N PHE A 322 27.91 26.17 12.83
CA PHE A 322 27.09 24.98 12.58
C PHE A 322 27.94 23.75 12.28
N ASP A 323 29.03 23.90 11.52
CA ASP A 323 29.98 22.82 11.22
C ASP A 323 30.62 22.27 12.52
N GLU A 324 31.04 23.17 13.44
CA GLU A 324 31.57 22.79 14.76
C GLU A 324 30.51 22.12 15.66
N LEU A 325 29.26 22.56 15.56
CA LEU A 325 28.15 21.99 16.34
C LEU A 325 27.79 20.59 15.84
N GLU A 326 27.73 20.40 14.52
CA GLU A 326 27.51 19.11 13.86
C GLU A 326 28.65 18.13 14.18
N TYR A 327 29.91 18.57 14.12
CA TYR A 327 31.08 17.76 14.50
C TYR A 327 31.00 17.26 15.95
N ARG A 328 30.61 18.13 16.89
CA ARG A 328 30.44 17.78 18.31
C ARG A 328 29.27 16.84 18.55
N GLU A 329 28.14 17.07 17.90
CA GLU A 329 26.98 16.18 17.98
C GLU A 329 27.33 14.78 17.45
N LYS A 330 28.06 14.70 16.32
CA LYS A 330 28.55 13.45 15.75
C LYS A 330 29.46 12.68 16.70
N LEU A 331 30.44 13.35 17.31
CA LEU A 331 31.33 12.72 18.31
C LEU A 331 30.58 12.26 19.56
N PHE A 332 29.61 13.05 20.02
CA PHE A 332 28.77 12.69 21.16
C PHE A 332 27.92 11.45 20.88
N MET A 333 27.26 11.40 19.71
CA MET A 333 26.47 10.24 19.30
C MET A 333 27.35 8.99 19.12
N LYS A 334 28.57 9.14 18.56
CA LYS A 334 29.56 8.05 18.46
C LYS A 334 29.96 7.53 19.85
N LYS A 335 30.13 8.41 20.84
CA LYS A 335 30.38 8.04 22.24
C LYS A 335 29.22 7.25 22.83
N GLN A 336 27.97 7.73 22.67
CA GLN A 336 26.78 7.02 23.16
C GLN A 336 26.67 5.62 22.56
N LEU A 337 26.89 5.48 21.25
CA LEU A 337 26.90 4.17 20.58
C LEU A 337 28.01 3.26 21.12
N LYS A 338 29.23 3.78 21.36
CA LYS A 338 30.34 3.01 21.96
C LYS A 338 30.00 2.54 23.37
N GLU A 339 29.38 3.39 24.20
CA GLU A 339 28.98 3.05 25.56
C GLU A 339 27.84 2.02 25.57
N GLU A 340 26.85 2.18 24.70
CA GLU A 340 25.77 1.22 24.54
C GLU A 340 26.30 -0.16 24.09
N LYS A 341 27.23 -0.19 23.13
CA LYS A 341 27.95 -1.41 22.72
C LYS A 341 28.68 -2.06 23.89
N LYS A 342 29.44 -1.30 24.69
CA LYS A 342 30.13 -1.80 25.89
C LYS A 342 29.13 -2.38 26.90
N ARG A 343 28.01 -1.69 27.15
CA ARG A 343 26.94 -2.14 28.07
C ARG A 343 26.30 -3.44 27.58
N ARG A 344 26.00 -3.56 26.27
CA ARG A 344 25.50 -4.79 25.64
C ARG A 344 26.51 -5.94 25.77
N LYS A 345 27.81 -5.71 25.50
CA LYS A 345 28.89 -6.71 25.67
C LYS A 345 29.01 -7.17 27.13
N MET A 346 28.86 -6.27 28.10
CA MET A 346 28.86 -6.62 29.53
C MET A 346 27.64 -7.46 29.91
N MET A 347 26.42 -7.10 29.46
CA MET A 347 25.21 -7.90 29.72
C MET A 347 25.32 -9.30 29.11
N LYS A 348 25.92 -9.43 27.91
CA LYS A 348 26.22 -10.73 27.30
C LYS A 348 27.17 -11.58 28.16
N LYS A 349 28.25 -10.98 28.69
CA LYS A 349 29.20 -11.68 29.58
C LYS A 349 28.53 -12.10 30.90
N MET A 350 27.68 -11.26 31.48
CA MET A 350 26.91 -11.60 32.68
C MET A 350 25.90 -12.73 32.41
N ALA A 351 25.17 -12.69 31.29
CA ALA A 351 24.22 -13.74 30.92
C ALA A 351 24.91 -15.09 30.61
N ALA A 352 26.10 -15.06 29.99
CA ALA A 352 26.91 -16.26 29.76
C ALA A 352 27.44 -16.83 31.09
N ALA A 353 27.95 -15.98 31.99
CA ALA A 353 28.45 -16.41 33.31
C ALA A 353 27.32 -16.96 34.22
N ALA A 354 26.08 -16.50 34.06
CA ALA A 354 24.93 -17.02 34.79
C ALA A 354 24.55 -18.46 34.39
N LYS A 355 24.94 -18.93 33.19
CA LYS A 355 24.75 -20.32 32.75
C LYS A 355 25.74 -21.31 33.37
N ASP A 356 26.88 -20.83 33.87
CA ASP A 356 27.96 -21.67 34.40
C ASP A 356 27.85 -21.91 35.93
N LEU A 357 26.77 -21.43 36.58
CA LEU A 357 26.48 -21.66 38.00
C LEU A 357 25.55 -22.87 38.18
N PRO A 358 25.85 -23.86 39.05
CA PRO A 358 24.96 -24.97 39.32
C PRO A 358 23.69 -24.50 40.04
N SER A 359 22.52 -24.89 39.53
CA SER A 359 21.23 -24.69 40.20
C SER A 359 21.06 -25.68 41.36
N GLU A 360 21.75 -25.45 42.48
CA GLU A 360 21.34 -26.03 43.76
C GLU A 360 20.28 -25.12 44.37
N TYR A 361 19.00 -25.46 44.18
CA TYR A 361 17.94 -25.45 45.20
C TYR A 361 16.60 -25.84 44.56
N GLY A 362 16.15 -27.06 44.86
CA GLY A 362 14.78 -27.40 45.25
C GLY A 362 13.66 -27.30 44.22
N GLU A 363 13.17 -28.46 43.77
CA GLU A 363 11.77 -28.67 43.42
C GLU A 363 10.85 -28.10 44.51
N ASN A 364 10.15 -27.01 44.20
CA ASN A 364 8.89 -26.49 44.78
C ASN A 364 8.84 -24.96 44.64
N ALA A 365 8.64 -24.48 43.41
CA ALA A 365 8.23 -23.10 43.12
C ALA A 365 7.61 -23.01 41.71
N GLU A 366 6.66 -23.89 41.41
CA GLU A 366 5.63 -23.53 40.44
C GLU A 366 4.71 -22.53 41.16
N GLU A 367 4.54 -21.33 40.59
CA GLU A 367 3.82 -20.17 41.15
C GLU A 367 4.59 -19.29 42.15
N GLU A 368 5.64 -18.60 41.70
CA GLU A 368 5.98 -17.20 42.08
C GLU A 368 7.35 -16.81 41.51
N SER A 369 7.41 -16.62 40.20
CA SER A 369 8.50 -15.88 39.54
C SER A 369 7.88 -14.87 38.58
N SER A 370 7.01 -14.01 39.13
CA SER A 370 6.78 -12.67 38.58
C SER A 370 8.08 -11.89 38.75
N GLY A 371 8.97 -12.04 37.76
CA GLY A 371 10.15 -11.19 37.64
C GLY A 371 9.72 -9.73 37.80
N ALA A 372 10.40 -9.05 38.73
CA ALA A 372 10.22 -7.66 39.15
C ALA A 372 9.25 -6.87 38.26
N SER A 373 8.07 -6.52 38.81
CA SER A 373 7.05 -5.71 38.15
C SER A 373 7.69 -4.44 37.58
N SER A 374 8.06 -4.48 36.30
CA SER A 374 8.48 -3.30 35.57
C SER A 374 7.30 -2.34 35.57
N VAL A 375 7.53 -1.11 36.02
CA VAL A 375 6.51 -0.05 36.04
C VAL A 375 5.88 0.02 34.65
N PRO A 376 4.54 -0.09 34.54
CA PRO A 376 3.87 -0.04 33.25
C PRO A 376 4.25 1.24 32.52
N VAL A 377 4.89 1.11 31.36
CA VAL A 377 5.28 2.26 30.55
C VAL A 377 4.08 2.64 29.68
N PRO A 378 3.61 3.90 29.72
CA PRO A 378 2.56 4.33 28.81
C PRO A 378 3.08 4.24 27.37
N MET A 379 2.36 3.51 26.51
CA MET A 379 2.66 3.51 25.09
C MET A 379 2.55 4.93 24.51
N PRO A 380 3.31 5.26 23.44
CA PRO A 380 3.15 6.52 22.74
C PRO A 380 1.68 6.71 22.31
N ASP A 381 1.12 7.89 22.58
CA ASP A 381 -0.25 8.22 22.21
C ASP A 381 -0.41 8.05 20.68
N LEU A 382 -1.34 7.18 20.26
CA LEU A 382 -1.71 7.04 18.85
C LEU A 382 -2.49 8.29 18.40
N VAL A 383 -2.11 8.84 17.24
CA VAL A 383 -2.81 9.99 16.66
C VAL A 383 -4.13 9.52 16.04
N LEU A 384 -5.25 9.82 16.71
CA LEU A 384 -6.59 9.53 16.21
C LEU A 384 -7.02 10.54 15.12
N PRO A 385 -7.96 10.17 14.22
CA PRO A 385 -8.60 11.11 13.30
C PRO A 385 -9.33 12.25 14.04
N ALA A 386 -9.45 13.42 13.40
CA ALA A 386 -10.18 14.55 13.98
C ALA A 386 -11.70 14.27 14.01
N SER A 387 -12.32 14.38 15.19
CA SER A 387 -13.79 14.29 15.40
C SER A 387 -14.44 15.68 15.49
N PHE A 388 -15.70 15.83 15.05
CA PHE A 388 -16.43 17.10 15.11
C PHE A 388 -17.14 17.39 16.45
N ASP A 389 -17.11 16.46 17.42
CA ASP A 389 -17.73 16.68 18.72
C ASP A 389 -16.96 17.71 19.57
N SER A 390 -17.72 18.68 20.11
CA SER A 390 -17.27 19.67 21.09
C SER A 390 -16.97 19.05 22.47
N ASP A 391 -17.36 17.80 22.68
CA ASP A 391 -17.15 17.06 23.92
C ASP A 391 -15.74 16.47 23.92
N ASN A 392 -14.78 17.28 24.33
CA ASN A 392 -13.47 16.93 24.87
C ASN A 392 -13.08 15.44 24.77
N PRO A 393 -12.13 15.01 23.90
CA PRO A 393 -11.68 13.62 23.85
C PRO A 393 -10.69 13.36 25.00
N THR A 394 -11.15 13.52 26.25
CA THR A 394 -10.31 13.31 27.44
C THR A 394 -10.33 11.89 27.96
N HIS A 395 -11.16 11.00 27.41
CA HIS A 395 -11.04 9.57 27.69
C HIS A 395 -10.08 8.92 26.68
N ARG A 396 -8.79 9.27 26.79
CA ARG A 396 -7.72 8.55 26.10
C ARG A 396 -7.58 7.18 26.74
N TYR A 397 -7.86 6.11 25.99
CA TYR A 397 -7.46 4.77 26.39
C TYR A 397 -5.94 4.69 26.29
N ARG A 398 -5.25 5.09 27.37
CA ARG A 398 -3.83 4.81 27.52
C ARG A 398 -3.68 3.32 27.74
N SER A 399 -3.27 2.60 26.70
CA SER A 399 -2.83 1.22 26.87
C SER A 399 -1.54 1.26 27.67
N LEU A 400 -1.61 0.72 28.89
CA LEU A 400 -0.41 0.44 29.66
C LEU A 400 0.24 -0.79 29.04
N ASP A 401 1.52 -0.69 28.70
CA ASP A 401 2.30 -1.89 28.41
C ASP A 401 2.43 -2.64 29.73
N SER A 402 1.56 -3.65 29.89
CA SER A 402 1.59 -4.52 31.06
C SER A 402 2.86 -5.35 30.99
N SER A 403 3.48 -5.67 32.12
CA SER A 403 4.55 -6.67 32.20
C SER A 403 4.06 -8.09 31.86
N ASN A 404 2.87 -8.21 31.26
CA ASN A 404 2.31 -9.45 30.82
C ASN A 404 3.14 -10.02 29.69
N PRO A 405 3.35 -11.33 29.71
CA PRO A 405 4.02 -12.02 28.62
C PRO A 405 3.37 -11.77 27.25
N TRP A 406 2.05 -11.59 27.22
CA TRP A 406 1.27 -11.34 26.03
C TRP A 406 1.25 -9.86 25.67
N LEU A 407 1.75 -9.55 24.48
CA LEU A 407 1.73 -8.21 23.93
C LEU A 407 0.45 -8.05 23.10
N VAL A 408 -0.55 -7.38 23.67
CA VAL A 408 -1.85 -7.14 23.02
C VAL A 408 -1.92 -5.67 22.63
N ARG A 409 -1.99 -5.40 21.33
CA ARG A 409 -2.06 -4.05 20.77
C ARG A 409 -3.33 -3.87 19.96
N PRO A 410 -4.06 -2.76 20.12
CA PRO A 410 -5.17 -2.47 19.24
C PRO A 410 -4.65 -2.09 17.84
N VAL A 411 -5.39 -2.44 16.79
CA VAL A 411 -5.10 -2.08 15.41
C VAL A 411 -5.89 -0.82 15.08
N LEU A 412 -5.18 0.29 14.85
CA LEU A 412 -5.79 1.57 14.54
C LEU A 412 -6.25 1.61 13.08
N ASP A 413 -7.52 1.96 12.86
CA ASP A 413 -8.05 2.40 11.58
C ASP A 413 -7.93 3.92 11.48
N THR A 414 -7.07 4.37 10.57
CA THR A 414 -6.85 5.80 10.28
C THR A 414 -7.96 6.42 9.44
N HIS A 415 -8.93 5.62 8.97
CA HIS A 415 -10.02 6.03 8.09
C HIS A 415 -11.42 5.93 8.74
N GLY A 416 -11.48 5.74 10.05
CA GLY A 416 -12.73 5.64 10.82
C GLY A 416 -13.65 6.85 10.64
N TRP A 417 -14.95 6.61 10.81
CA TRP A 417 -15.99 7.66 10.74
C TRP A 417 -16.01 8.52 12.01
N ASP A 418 -16.69 9.66 11.94
CA ASP A 418 -17.03 10.43 13.14
C ASP A 418 -17.84 9.53 14.10
N HIS A 419 -17.48 9.52 15.38
CA HIS A 419 -17.97 8.58 16.42
C HIS A 419 -17.50 7.11 16.31
N ASP A 420 -16.53 6.79 15.45
CA ASP A 420 -15.85 5.51 15.52
C ASP A 420 -14.70 5.56 16.55
N VAL A 421 -14.46 4.47 17.27
CA VAL A 421 -13.36 4.37 18.25
C VAL A 421 -12.00 4.31 17.52
N GLY A 422 -12.01 4.13 16.20
CA GLY A 422 -10.82 4.09 15.35
C GLY A 422 -10.00 2.83 15.54
N TYR A 423 -10.55 1.78 16.17
CA TYR A 423 -9.88 0.49 16.33
C TYR A 423 -10.71 -0.60 15.65
N GLU A 424 -10.18 -1.17 14.56
CA GLU A 424 -10.86 -2.22 13.78
C GLU A 424 -10.41 -3.64 14.16
N GLY A 425 -9.45 -3.78 15.07
CA GLY A 425 -8.94 -5.09 15.44
C GLY A 425 -7.96 -5.13 16.61
N ILE A 426 -7.46 -6.33 16.86
CA ILE A 426 -6.52 -6.64 17.93
C ILE A 426 -5.36 -7.42 17.31
N ASN A 427 -4.14 -7.00 17.61
CA ASN A 427 -2.92 -7.73 17.37
C ASN A 427 -2.43 -8.34 18.69
N VAL A 428 -2.07 -9.62 18.67
CA VAL A 428 -1.62 -10.39 19.82
C VAL A 428 -0.30 -11.04 19.45
N GLU A 429 0.76 -10.67 20.15
CA GLU A 429 2.10 -11.20 19.94
C GLU A 429 2.60 -11.88 21.21
N ARG A 430 3.28 -13.02 21.05
CA ARG A 430 3.91 -13.72 22.15
C ARG A 430 5.09 -14.54 21.67
N LEU A 431 6.18 -14.50 22.43
CA LEU A 431 7.29 -15.42 22.27
C LEU A 431 7.26 -16.46 23.39
N PHE A 432 7.30 -17.73 23.02
CA PHE A 432 7.44 -18.87 23.92
C PHE A 432 8.81 -19.50 23.72
N VAL A 433 9.32 -20.16 24.76
CA VAL A 433 10.51 -21.01 24.65
C VAL A 433 10.11 -22.42 25.05
N ALA A 434 10.05 -23.35 24.10
CA ALA A 434 9.76 -24.74 24.36
C ALA A 434 11.06 -25.51 24.69
N LYS A 435 11.05 -26.28 25.77
CA LYS A 435 12.19 -27.10 26.24
C LYS A 435 13.52 -26.33 26.30
N GLU A 436 13.46 -25.04 26.65
CA GLU A 436 14.62 -24.13 26.78
C GLU A 436 15.49 -23.96 25.52
N LYS A 437 15.09 -24.52 24.38
CA LYS A 437 15.90 -24.61 23.15
C LYS A 437 15.20 -24.12 21.90
N PHE A 438 13.87 -24.16 21.89
CA PHE A 438 13.07 -23.84 20.70
C PHE A 438 12.28 -22.56 20.95
N PRO A 439 12.76 -21.39 20.48
CA PRO A 439 11.95 -20.19 20.48
C PRO A 439 10.79 -20.35 19.48
N ILE A 440 9.59 -20.05 19.92
CA ILE A 440 8.37 -20.07 19.12
C ILE A 440 7.75 -18.67 19.23
N SER A 441 7.73 -17.93 18.13
CA SER A 441 7.03 -16.66 18.01
C SER A 441 5.63 -16.92 17.47
N PHE A 442 4.64 -16.39 18.16
CA PHE A 442 3.25 -16.33 17.75
C PHE A 442 2.88 -14.86 17.54
N SER A 443 2.28 -14.55 16.39
CA SER A 443 1.65 -13.27 16.10
C SER A 443 0.28 -13.54 15.50
N GLY A 444 -0.76 -12.87 16.00
CA GLY A 444 -2.13 -13.05 15.56
C GLY A 444 -2.83 -11.71 15.48
N GLN A 445 -3.31 -11.35 14.31
CA GLN A 445 -4.11 -10.15 14.07
C GLN A 445 -5.51 -10.54 13.65
N ILE A 446 -6.51 -10.01 14.35
CA ILE A 446 -7.91 -10.18 14.01
C ILE A 446 -8.49 -8.79 13.78
N THR A 447 -9.02 -8.55 12.58
CA THR A 447 -9.80 -7.35 12.28
C THR A 447 -11.22 -7.73 11.90
N LYS A 448 -12.20 -7.00 12.44
CA LYS A 448 -13.62 -7.29 12.21
C LYS A 448 -14.36 -5.98 11.96
N ASP A 449 -14.84 -5.84 10.74
CA ASP A 449 -15.75 -4.77 10.33
C ASP A 449 -17.22 -5.28 10.35
N LYS A 450 -18.19 -4.40 10.17
CA LYS A 450 -19.63 -4.69 10.05
C LYS A 450 -19.94 -5.68 8.92
N ARG A 451 -19.08 -5.80 7.91
CA ARG A 451 -19.31 -6.65 6.74
C ARG A 451 -18.36 -7.84 6.64
N ASP A 452 -17.11 -7.69 7.06
CA ASP A 452 -16.05 -8.67 6.83
C ASP A 452 -15.22 -8.92 8.10
N ALA A 453 -14.71 -10.14 8.25
CA ALA A 453 -13.79 -10.53 9.32
C ALA A 453 -12.51 -11.09 8.70
N ASN A 454 -11.38 -10.44 8.98
CA ASN A 454 -10.07 -10.88 8.52
C ASN A 454 -9.26 -11.41 9.70
N VAL A 455 -8.60 -12.53 9.49
CA VAL A 455 -7.73 -13.18 10.46
C VAL A 455 -6.38 -13.41 9.80
N GLN A 456 -5.32 -13.02 10.50
CA GLN A 456 -3.94 -13.31 10.16
C GLN A 456 -3.27 -13.92 11.38
N MET A 457 -2.53 -15.00 11.18
CA MET A 457 -1.79 -15.68 12.23
C MET A 457 -0.47 -16.16 11.65
N GLU A 458 0.60 -15.90 12.36
CA GLU A 458 1.95 -16.34 12.03
C GLU A 458 2.55 -17.05 13.24
N LEU A 459 3.06 -18.26 13.01
CA LEU A 459 3.79 -19.05 13.97
C LEU A 459 5.17 -19.34 13.40
N ALA A 460 6.23 -18.87 14.03
CA ALA A 460 7.59 -19.06 13.56
C ALA A 460 8.48 -19.66 14.66
N SER A 461 9.34 -20.60 14.29
CA SER A 461 10.33 -21.18 15.19
C SER A 461 11.67 -21.32 14.47
N SER A 462 12.77 -21.26 15.21
CA SER A 462 14.10 -21.50 14.65
C SER A 462 14.93 -22.43 15.53
N LEU A 463 15.80 -23.20 14.89
CA LEU A 463 16.73 -24.14 15.49
C LEU A 463 18.12 -23.88 14.93
N LYS A 464 19.06 -23.56 15.80
CA LYS A 464 20.47 -23.41 15.42
C LYS A 464 21.17 -24.76 15.43
N HIS A 465 21.96 -25.03 14.39
CA HIS A 465 22.74 -26.25 14.21
C HIS A 465 24.24 -25.91 14.23
N GLY A 466 24.78 -25.64 15.42
CA GLY A 466 26.18 -25.23 15.59
C GLY A 466 26.46 -23.80 15.11
N GLU A 467 27.73 -23.46 14.92
CA GLU A 467 28.13 -22.14 14.44
C GLU A 467 27.76 -21.97 12.96
N GLY A 468 26.90 -20.98 12.69
CA GLY A 468 26.65 -20.52 11.33
C GLY A 468 25.62 -21.30 10.52
N LYS A 469 24.92 -22.28 11.08
CA LYS A 469 23.77 -22.94 10.44
C LYS A 469 22.54 -22.81 11.29
N ALA A 470 21.41 -22.48 10.68
CA ALA A 470 20.14 -22.40 11.40
C ALA A 470 18.97 -22.71 10.48
N THR A 471 18.04 -23.52 10.98
CA THR A 471 16.82 -23.92 10.29
C THR A 471 15.63 -23.24 10.97
N SER A 472 14.82 -22.51 10.21
CA SER A 472 13.56 -21.94 10.66
C SER A 472 12.37 -22.62 10.01
N VAL A 473 11.29 -22.75 10.76
CA VAL A 473 10.00 -23.26 10.31
C VAL A 473 8.95 -22.21 10.62
N GLY A 474 8.13 -21.89 9.63
CA GLY A 474 7.05 -20.90 9.75
C GLY A 474 5.73 -21.49 9.29
N PHE A 475 4.65 -21.14 9.96
CA PHE A 475 3.29 -21.45 9.57
C PHE A 475 2.47 -20.16 9.58
N ASP A 476 1.91 -19.83 8.43
CA ASP A 476 1.06 -18.65 8.26
C ASP A 476 -0.36 -19.07 7.91
N MET A 477 -1.34 -18.41 8.52
CA MET A 477 -2.74 -18.52 8.19
C MET A 477 -3.29 -17.12 7.92
N GLN A 478 -3.89 -16.91 6.75
CA GLN A 478 -4.41 -15.59 6.37
C GLN A 478 -5.74 -15.71 5.62
N THR A 479 -6.69 -14.81 5.92
CA THR A 479 -7.92 -14.66 5.13
C THR A 479 -7.60 -14.12 3.74
N VAL A 480 -7.98 -14.86 2.69
CA VAL A 480 -7.86 -14.48 1.28
C VAL A 480 -9.25 -14.53 0.64
N GLY A 481 -9.91 -13.37 0.58
CA GLY A 481 -11.30 -13.29 0.13
C GLY A 481 -12.24 -13.91 1.16
N LYS A 482 -12.91 -15.02 0.80
CA LYS A 482 -13.81 -15.77 1.71
C LYS A 482 -13.17 -17.02 2.33
N ASP A 483 -11.97 -17.40 1.87
CA ASP A 483 -11.29 -18.62 2.28
C ASP A 483 -10.06 -18.31 3.14
N LEU A 484 -9.52 -19.33 3.81
CA LEU A 484 -8.25 -19.25 4.55
C LEU A 484 -7.12 -19.88 3.73
N ALA A 485 -6.03 -19.14 3.57
CA ALA A 485 -4.77 -19.65 3.05
C ALA A 485 -3.93 -20.18 4.21
N TYR A 486 -3.37 -21.38 4.05
CA TYR A 486 -2.42 -21.98 4.99
C TYR A 486 -1.09 -22.15 4.29
N THR A 487 -0.03 -21.51 4.80
CA THR A 487 1.30 -21.59 4.22
C THR A 487 2.26 -22.17 5.23
N LEU A 488 2.84 -23.33 4.92
CA LEU A 488 3.94 -23.92 5.67
C LEU A 488 5.26 -23.58 4.97
N ARG A 489 6.24 -23.12 5.75
CA ARG A 489 7.54 -22.69 5.24
C ARG A 489 8.65 -23.33 6.06
N SER A 490 9.72 -23.67 5.39
CA SER A 490 10.96 -24.09 6.02
C SER A 490 12.13 -23.42 5.31
N GLU A 491 13.01 -22.80 6.08
CA GLU A 491 14.20 -22.13 5.57
C GLU A 491 15.43 -22.62 6.32
N THR A 492 16.52 -22.86 5.61
CA THR A 492 17.80 -23.22 6.19
C THR A 492 18.84 -22.22 5.74
N ARG A 493 19.44 -21.54 6.70
CA ARG A 493 20.53 -20.58 6.50
C ARG A 493 21.87 -21.26 6.76
N PHE A 494 22.80 -21.01 5.86
CA PHE A 494 24.19 -21.42 5.90
C PHE A 494 25.05 -20.15 5.78
N SER A 495 25.76 -19.80 6.84
CA SER A 495 26.86 -18.85 6.74
C SER A 495 28.14 -19.62 6.44
N ASN A 496 28.80 -19.25 5.35
CA ASN A 496 30.06 -19.85 4.93
C ASN A 496 31.05 -18.71 4.70
N LEU A 497 32.16 -18.70 5.46
CA LEU A 497 33.10 -17.58 5.58
C LEU A 497 32.47 -16.31 6.18
N LYS A 498 33.29 -15.42 6.78
CA LYS A 498 32.86 -14.17 7.44
C LYS A 498 32.12 -13.16 6.52
N LYS A 499 31.89 -13.47 5.25
CA LYS A 499 31.37 -12.52 4.24
C LYS A 499 30.17 -13.01 3.44
N ASN A 500 29.80 -14.30 3.51
CA ASN A 500 28.67 -14.82 2.74
C ASN A 500 27.64 -15.59 3.58
N LYS A 501 26.36 -15.33 3.30
CA LYS A 501 25.21 -16.00 3.93
C LYS A 501 24.23 -16.46 2.87
N ALA A 502 24.21 -17.76 2.65
CA ALA A 502 23.24 -18.41 1.79
C ALA A 502 22.03 -18.88 2.60
N THR A 503 20.83 -18.67 2.09
CA THR A 503 19.59 -19.22 2.66
C THR A 503 18.85 -19.99 1.57
N ALA A 504 18.46 -21.23 1.85
CA ALA A 504 17.59 -22.02 0.99
C ALA A 504 16.25 -22.23 1.70
N GLY A 505 15.14 -22.08 0.99
CA GLY A 505 13.81 -22.20 1.58
C GLY A 505 12.82 -22.93 0.68
N ILE A 506 11.85 -23.59 1.30
CA ILE A 506 10.73 -24.27 0.65
C ILE A 506 9.45 -23.76 1.30
N SER A 507 8.42 -23.52 0.49
CA SER A 507 7.07 -23.23 0.96
C SER A 507 6.04 -24.13 0.31
N VAL A 508 4.98 -24.43 1.07
CA VAL A 508 3.78 -25.12 0.59
C VAL A 508 2.57 -24.32 1.05
N THR A 509 1.74 -23.88 0.11
CA THR A 509 0.52 -23.11 0.38
C THR A 509 -0.71 -23.90 -0.05
N LEU A 510 -1.64 -24.09 0.87
CA LEU A 510 -2.97 -24.64 0.64
C LEU A 510 -4.01 -23.51 0.70
N LEU A 511 -4.80 -23.35 -0.35
CA LEU A 511 -5.92 -22.41 -0.39
C LEU A 511 -7.14 -23.10 -1.02
N GLY A 512 -8.16 -23.38 -0.21
CA GLY A 512 -9.28 -24.23 -0.62
C GLY A 512 -8.77 -25.57 -1.13
N ASP A 513 -9.13 -25.93 -2.37
CA ASP A 513 -8.67 -27.16 -3.04
C ASP A 513 -7.36 -26.97 -3.85
N ALA A 514 -6.67 -25.84 -3.71
CA ALA A 514 -5.42 -25.57 -4.45
C ALA A 514 -4.19 -25.79 -3.58
N LEU A 515 -3.27 -26.65 -4.05
CA LEU A 515 -1.95 -26.81 -3.46
C LEU A 515 -0.90 -26.16 -4.38
N SER A 516 -0.09 -25.27 -3.80
CA SER A 516 1.06 -24.66 -4.45
C SER A 516 2.32 -24.95 -3.65
N ALA A 517 3.44 -25.15 -4.33
CA ALA A 517 4.74 -25.39 -3.69
C ALA A 517 5.81 -24.52 -4.36
N GLY A 518 6.74 -24.00 -3.58
CA GLY A 518 7.82 -23.17 -4.09
C GLY A 518 9.14 -23.41 -3.38
N MET A 519 10.21 -23.03 -4.06
CA MET A 519 11.57 -23.04 -3.53
C MET A 519 12.23 -21.67 -3.76
N LYS A 520 13.08 -21.28 -2.81
CA LYS A 520 13.89 -20.07 -2.91
C LYS A 520 15.34 -20.34 -2.53
N PHE A 521 16.21 -19.53 -3.11
CA PHE A 521 17.61 -19.40 -2.77
C PHE A 521 17.93 -17.92 -2.62
N GLU A 522 18.56 -17.56 -1.53
CA GLU A 522 19.02 -16.23 -1.21
C GLU A 522 20.52 -16.28 -0.91
N ASP A 523 21.28 -15.33 -1.42
CA ASP A 523 22.70 -15.16 -1.10
C ASP A 523 22.97 -13.71 -0.72
N LYS A 524 23.44 -13.51 0.51
CA LYS A 524 23.78 -12.22 1.09
C LYS A 524 25.30 -12.08 1.17
N LEU A 525 25.83 -11.24 0.30
CA LEU A 525 27.25 -10.95 0.13
C LEU A 525 27.58 -9.62 0.82
N ILE A 526 28.46 -9.69 1.82
CA ILE A 526 28.93 -8.52 2.58
C ILE A 526 30.38 -8.26 2.17
N ALA A 527 30.61 -7.22 1.36
CA ALA A 527 31.96 -6.90 0.88
C ALA A 527 32.76 -6.16 1.97
N ASN A 528 32.13 -5.15 2.58
CA ASN A 528 32.63 -4.30 3.66
C ASN A 528 31.44 -3.66 4.42
N LYS A 529 31.72 -2.84 5.45
CA LYS A 529 30.70 -2.14 6.26
C LYS A 529 29.76 -1.22 5.44
N GLN A 530 30.23 -0.75 4.29
CA GLN A 530 29.50 0.19 3.45
C GLN A 530 28.68 -0.50 2.37
N PHE A 531 29.02 -1.71 1.97
CA PHE A 531 28.43 -2.34 0.80
C PHE A 531 27.99 -3.78 1.09
N GLN A 532 26.69 -3.97 0.96
CA GLN A 532 26.01 -5.26 1.06
C GLN A 532 25.16 -5.49 -0.19
N VAL A 533 25.18 -6.72 -0.71
CA VAL A 533 24.30 -7.16 -1.80
C VAL A 533 23.53 -8.38 -1.35
N VAL A 534 22.22 -8.40 -1.60
CA VAL A 534 21.34 -9.56 -1.37
C VAL A 534 20.74 -9.95 -2.71
N MET A 535 20.98 -11.20 -3.12
CA MET A 535 20.38 -11.78 -4.32
C MET A 535 19.41 -12.86 -3.89
N THR A 536 18.14 -12.77 -4.30
CA THR A 536 17.13 -13.79 -4.03
C THR A 536 16.53 -14.27 -5.34
N GLY A 537 16.39 -15.57 -5.50
CA GLY A 537 15.74 -16.20 -6.64
C GLY A 537 14.82 -17.32 -6.17
N GLY A 538 13.71 -17.51 -6.86
CA GLY A 538 12.73 -18.52 -6.48
C GLY A 538 11.82 -18.94 -7.62
N ALA A 539 11.24 -20.11 -7.45
CA ALA A 539 10.28 -20.69 -8.36
C ALA A 539 9.09 -21.24 -7.57
N MET A 540 7.90 -21.16 -8.14
CA MET A 540 6.69 -21.65 -7.51
C MET A 540 5.76 -22.30 -8.53
N THR A 541 5.24 -23.48 -8.18
CA THR A 541 4.35 -24.29 -9.02
C THR A 541 3.01 -24.47 -8.34
N GLY A 542 1.93 -24.48 -9.12
CA GLY A 542 0.59 -24.79 -8.62
C GLY A 542 -0.39 -24.97 -9.78
N ARG A 543 -1.23 -26.01 -9.70
CA ARG A 543 -2.28 -26.32 -10.70
C ARG A 543 -1.81 -26.38 -12.16
N GLY A 544 -0.55 -26.76 -12.40
CA GLY A 544 0.03 -26.91 -13.75
C GLY A 544 0.74 -25.66 -14.27
N ASP A 545 0.67 -24.55 -13.55
CA ASP A 545 1.39 -23.32 -13.87
C ASP A 545 2.70 -23.23 -13.07
N LEU A 546 3.68 -22.50 -13.63
CA LEU A 546 5.00 -22.30 -13.06
C LEU A 546 5.36 -20.82 -13.12
N ALA A 547 5.76 -20.25 -11.99
CA ALA A 547 6.21 -18.87 -11.87
C ALA A 547 7.67 -18.82 -11.39
N TYR A 548 8.45 -17.92 -11.98
CA TYR A 548 9.83 -17.64 -11.58
C TYR A 548 9.96 -16.17 -11.23
N GLY A 549 10.84 -15.87 -10.28
CA GLY A 549 11.07 -14.51 -9.86
C GLY A 549 12.36 -14.39 -9.07
N GLY A 550 12.87 -13.17 -8.99
CA GLY A 550 14.04 -12.87 -8.20
C GLY A 550 14.10 -11.39 -7.87
N SER A 551 14.89 -11.07 -6.86
CA SER A 551 15.18 -9.73 -6.39
C SER A 551 16.69 -9.56 -6.21
N LEU A 552 17.17 -8.37 -6.55
CA LEU A 552 18.54 -7.94 -6.29
C LEU A 552 18.47 -6.65 -5.50
N GLU A 553 18.97 -6.68 -4.26
CA GLU A 553 19.06 -5.51 -3.40
C GLU A 553 20.53 -5.18 -3.15
N ALA A 554 20.92 -3.93 -3.40
CA ALA A 554 22.24 -3.42 -3.08
C ALA A 554 22.11 -2.26 -2.11
N GLN A 555 22.72 -2.38 -0.93
CA GLN A 555 22.75 -1.36 0.10
C GLN A 555 24.14 -0.73 0.16
N LEU A 556 24.19 0.58 -0.08
CA LEU A 556 25.38 1.41 0.14
C LEU A 556 25.13 2.29 1.37
N ARG A 557 25.81 2.00 2.47
CA ARG A 557 25.81 2.79 3.70
C ARG A 557 26.84 3.91 3.58
N ASP A 558 26.49 5.09 4.08
CA ASP A 558 27.41 6.22 4.15
C ASP A 558 28.58 5.91 5.11
N LYS A 559 29.67 6.67 5.02
CA LYS A 559 30.84 6.56 5.90
C LYS A 559 30.47 6.73 7.37
N ASP A 560 29.42 7.50 7.64
CA ASP A 560 28.99 7.86 8.98
C ASP A 560 27.93 6.93 9.56
N TYR A 561 27.37 5.99 8.76
CA TYR A 561 26.35 5.06 9.24
C TYR A 561 26.85 4.26 10.46
N PRO A 562 26.04 4.08 11.52
CA PRO A 562 24.61 4.41 11.65
C PRO A 562 24.30 5.80 12.28
N LEU A 563 25.24 6.75 12.26
CA LEU A 563 25.06 8.10 12.80
C LEU A 563 24.13 8.97 11.95
#